data_AF-A0A0B6TM11-F1
#
_entry.id   AF-A0A0B6TM11-F1
#
_cell.length_a   1.000
_cell.length_b   1.000
_cell.length_c   1.000
_cell.angle_alpha   90.00
_cell.angle_beta   90.00
_cell.angle_gamma   90.00
#
_symmetry.space_group_name_H-M   'P 1'
#
loop_
_entity.id
_entity.type
_entity.pdbx_description
1 polymer ?
#
loop_
_entity_poly.entity_id
_entity_poly.type
_entity_poly.pdbx_seq_one_letter_code
_entity_poly.pdbx_strand_id
1 'polypeptide(L)'
;MALLKNDNIVDIAEDLLSRRFGGAQKLTEVSQLGGSGGSVVLRARVVSSPFLQQRSVILKYVPKTGDPIDDAALVREIVSYQFTTSLSEEVRPGPVLLAHDVDQRIMVISDSGDGDTFAELLQLEDPDRRMAILRNLGTALGRMHAGTAQREQDFNTLFTRMLRHHPGSAELQELRDSALLQSIHVGEDLLRKAGIEIPDLVSEFAAEGRNRLLSAHHRAFTPFDLSPDNIIVAERTHFLDYEWAGFRDVSFDLACVIAGFPQFLFSHPISDDEADVFVESWTHEVNSLWPNVNNEAHLHSRIMAALLGWALASVALLHFGSVSAAMAMLYEGEDELDPNRIEGVSDLLRPASHGPFTAEEIVVRRDLFETFEALARYAGRGADPSYGVIAAFSQGIADRVAEPALPGR
;
A
#
# COMPACT_ATOMS: atom_id res chain seq x y z
N MET A 1 -13.00 -8.53 22.09
CA MET A 1 -13.35 -7.48 23.09
C MET A 1 -14.50 -6.66 22.53
N ALA A 2 -15.39 -6.10 23.36
CA ALA A 2 -16.44 -5.21 22.86
C ALA A 2 -15.82 -3.93 22.29
N LEU A 3 -16.36 -3.44 21.16
CA LEU A 3 -15.93 -2.20 20.53
C LEU A 3 -16.11 -1.03 21.51
N LEU A 4 -15.12 -0.14 21.61
CA LEU A 4 -15.27 1.07 22.41
C LEU A 4 -16.33 1.98 21.78
N LYS A 5 -17.14 2.62 22.64
CA LYS A 5 -18.02 3.71 22.20
C LYS A 5 -17.20 4.95 21.86
N ASN A 6 -17.69 5.79 20.95
CA ASN A 6 -17.00 7.01 20.52
C ASN A 6 -16.63 7.91 21.71
N ASP A 7 -17.50 8.07 22.71
CA ASP A 7 -17.22 8.85 23.92
C ASP A 7 -15.97 8.33 24.68
N ASN A 8 -15.81 7.01 24.78
CA ASN A 8 -14.64 6.42 25.44
C ASN A 8 -13.35 6.67 24.65
N ILE A 9 -13.43 6.62 23.31
CA ILE A 9 -12.29 6.91 22.42
C ILE A 9 -11.85 8.37 22.60
N VAL A 10 -12.81 9.29 22.69
CA VAL A 10 -12.58 10.72 22.92
C VAL A 10 -11.95 10.96 24.29
N ASP A 11 -12.48 10.35 25.36
CA ASP A 11 -11.93 10.48 26.71
C ASP A 11 -10.46 10.03 26.79
N ILE A 12 -10.13 8.92 26.14
CA ILE A 12 -8.76 8.42 26.05
C ILE A 12 -7.87 9.42 25.29
N ALA A 13 -8.34 9.94 24.14
CA ALA A 13 -7.58 10.90 23.36
C ALA A 13 -7.34 12.22 24.11
N GLU A 14 -8.33 12.73 24.83
CA GLU A 14 -8.19 13.92 25.68
C GLU A 14 -7.13 13.72 26.77
N ASP A 15 -7.13 12.55 27.43
CA ASP A 15 -6.12 12.21 28.44
C ASP A 15 -4.72 12.12 27.82
N LEU A 16 -4.57 11.46 26.68
CA LEU A 16 -3.29 11.34 25.96
C LEU A 16 -2.74 12.71 25.54
N LEU A 17 -3.57 13.57 24.96
CA LEU A 17 -3.19 14.93 24.59
C LEU A 17 -2.84 15.77 25.82
N SER A 18 -3.62 15.67 26.90
CA SER A 18 -3.37 16.38 28.16
C SER A 18 -2.05 15.96 28.80
N ARG A 19 -1.73 14.66 28.81
CA ARG A 19 -0.44 14.13 29.29
C ARG A 19 0.73 14.64 28.44
N ARG A 20 0.56 14.73 27.12
CA ARG A 20 1.64 15.07 26.19
C ARG A 20 1.94 16.58 26.10
N PHE A 21 0.90 17.40 26.06
CA PHE A 21 0.99 18.85 25.80
C PHE A 21 0.72 19.70 27.06
N GLY A 22 0.18 19.10 28.12
CA GLY A 22 -0.23 19.80 29.34
C GLY A 22 -1.62 20.43 29.23
N GLY A 23 -2.15 20.92 30.35
CA GLY A 23 -3.52 21.45 30.44
C GLY A 23 -4.59 20.35 30.37
N ALA A 24 -5.87 20.75 30.47
CA ALA A 24 -7.01 19.86 30.26
C ALA A 24 -7.50 20.03 28.83
N GLN A 25 -6.99 19.20 27.91
CA GLN A 25 -7.39 19.23 26.51
C GLN A 25 -8.84 18.75 26.38
N LYS A 26 -9.61 19.43 25.53
CA LYS A 26 -11.01 19.12 25.29
C LYS A 26 -11.32 19.03 23.81
N LEU A 27 -12.05 17.99 23.44
CA LEU A 27 -12.48 17.68 22.08
C LEU A 27 -14.01 17.82 21.99
N THR A 28 -14.47 18.47 20.92
CA THR A 28 -15.90 18.72 20.66
C THR A 28 -16.23 18.43 19.21
N GLU A 29 -17.53 18.48 18.85
CA GLU A 29 -18.00 18.32 17.47
C GLU A 29 -17.43 17.05 16.81
N VAL A 30 -17.56 15.94 17.53
CA VAL A 30 -17.02 14.64 17.10
C VAL A 30 -17.87 14.09 15.98
N SER A 31 -17.27 13.83 14.83
CA SER A 31 -17.87 13.10 13.72
C SER A 31 -17.06 11.84 13.43
N GLN A 32 -17.75 10.74 13.16
CA GLN A 32 -17.10 9.53 12.69
C GLN A 32 -16.87 9.67 11.18
N LEU A 33 -15.64 9.43 10.74
CA LEU A 33 -15.28 9.37 9.34
C LEU A 33 -15.52 7.95 8.81
N GLY A 34 -15.69 7.85 7.49
CA GLY A 34 -15.68 6.56 6.81
C GLY A 34 -14.30 5.90 6.85
N GLY A 35 -14.27 4.63 6.45
CA GLY A 35 -13.05 3.83 6.33
C GLY A 35 -13.43 2.40 5.93
N SER A 36 -12.54 1.73 5.21
CA SER A 36 -12.75 0.37 4.70
C SER A 36 -12.33 -0.72 5.69
N GLY A 37 -11.56 -0.39 6.73
CA GLY A 37 -11.02 -1.33 7.71
C GLY A 37 -11.84 -1.47 9.01
N GLY A 38 -11.37 -2.35 9.90
CA GLY A 38 -11.95 -2.57 11.23
C GLY A 38 -11.73 -1.44 12.24
N SER A 39 -11.06 -0.36 11.85
CA SER A 39 -10.75 0.78 12.72
C SER A 39 -11.93 1.75 12.86
N VAL A 40 -11.97 2.47 13.99
CA VAL A 40 -12.89 3.59 14.19
C VAL A 40 -12.09 4.88 14.05
N VAL A 41 -12.44 5.68 13.05
CA VAL A 41 -11.80 6.98 12.78
C VAL A 41 -12.77 8.10 13.13
N LEU A 42 -12.36 8.97 14.05
CA LEU A 42 -13.15 10.12 14.48
C LEU A 42 -12.41 11.41 14.16
N ARG A 43 -13.10 12.39 13.57
CA ARG A 43 -12.65 13.78 13.50
C ARG A 43 -13.26 14.54 14.68
N ALA A 44 -12.46 15.33 15.38
CA ALA A 44 -12.92 16.16 16.49
C ALA A 44 -12.31 17.56 16.42
N ARG A 45 -13.09 18.56 16.82
CA ARG A 45 -12.61 19.94 17.00
C ARG A 45 -11.88 20.05 18.34
N VAL A 46 -10.74 20.74 18.34
CA VAL A 46 -9.98 21.04 19.54
C VAL A 46 -10.50 22.35 20.13
N VAL A 47 -10.88 22.34 21.41
CA VAL A 47 -11.20 23.58 22.13
C VAL A 47 -9.94 24.44 22.25
N SER A 48 -10.08 25.74 21.94
CA SER A 48 -8.96 26.68 21.95
C SER A 48 -8.12 26.57 23.22
N SER A 49 -6.83 26.29 23.04
CA SER A 49 -5.87 26.00 24.11
C SER A 49 -4.50 26.59 23.73
N PRO A 50 -3.74 27.16 24.67
CA PRO A 50 -2.39 27.65 24.38
C PRO A 50 -1.38 26.50 24.20
N PHE A 51 -1.76 25.26 24.51
CA PHE A 51 -0.86 24.10 24.52
C PHE A 51 -0.94 23.26 23.23
N LEU A 52 -2.05 23.32 22.49
CA LEU A 52 -2.27 22.57 21.26
C LEU A 52 -2.74 23.52 20.15
N GLN A 53 -1.98 23.58 19.05
CA GLN A 53 -2.23 24.56 17.98
C GLN A 53 -3.26 24.08 16.96
N GLN A 54 -3.46 22.77 16.86
CA GLN A 54 -4.40 22.15 15.94
C GLN A 54 -5.83 22.58 16.29
N ARG A 55 -6.60 22.96 15.26
CA ARG A 55 -8.03 23.30 15.40
C ARG A 55 -8.91 22.05 15.38
N SER A 56 -8.44 20.99 14.74
CA SER A 56 -9.07 19.67 14.68
C SER A 56 -8.00 18.58 14.68
N VAL A 57 -8.40 17.40 15.12
CA VAL A 57 -7.58 16.19 15.18
C VAL A 57 -8.36 14.99 14.68
N ILE A 58 -7.62 13.97 14.25
CA ILE A 58 -8.17 12.65 13.91
C ILE A 58 -7.77 11.68 15.01
N LEU A 59 -8.74 10.90 15.48
CA LEU A 59 -8.57 9.80 16.43
C LEU A 59 -8.74 8.50 15.65
N LYS A 60 -7.70 7.69 15.52
CA LYS A 60 -7.78 6.34 14.94
C LYS A 60 -7.69 5.33 16.09
N TYR A 61 -8.79 4.63 16.34
CA TYR A 61 -8.86 3.50 17.26
C TYR A 61 -8.86 2.19 16.46
N VAL A 62 -7.97 1.27 16.78
CA VAL A 62 -7.81 -0.01 16.07
C VAL A 62 -8.19 -1.15 17.03
N PRO A 63 -9.45 -1.64 17.02
CA PRO A 63 -9.89 -2.73 17.88
C PRO A 63 -9.04 -3.98 17.66
N LYS A 64 -8.87 -4.79 18.71
CA LYS A 64 -8.27 -6.12 18.55
C LYS A 64 -9.20 -7.02 17.75
N THR A 65 -8.70 -7.58 16.66
CA THR A 65 -9.43 -8.54 15.83
C THR A 65 -9.31 -9.96 16.39
N GLY A 66 -8.22 -10.24 17.13
CA GLY A 66 -7.84 -11.58 17.57
C GLY A 66 -6.96 -12.31 16.57
N ASP A 67 -6.71 -11.73 15.40
CA ASP A 67 -5.65 -12.16 14.48
C ASP A 67 -4.34 -11.47 14.90
N PRO A 68 -3.31 -12.21 15.32
CA PRO A 68 -2.02 -11.65 15.72
C PRO A 68 -1.35 -10.80 14.64
N ILE A 69 -1.52 -11.16 13.36
CA ILE A 69 -0.90 -10.45 12.23
C ILE A 69 -1.51 -9.07 12.06
N ASP A 70 -2.84 -8.98 12.04
CA ASP A 70 -3.58 -7.71 12.00
C ASP A 70 -3.32 -6.87 13.25
N ASP A 71 -3.34 -7.50 14.43
CA ASP A 71 -3.12 -6.82 15.69
C ASP A 71 -1.69 -6.23 15.79
N ALA A 72 -0.73 -6.75 15.03
CA ALA A 72 0.62 -6.20 14.94
C ALA A 72 0.71 -4.93 14.05
N ALA A 73 -0.21 -4.72 13.10
CA ALA A 73 -0.17 -3.61 12.14
C ALA A 73 -0.03 -2.22 12.80
N LEU A 74 -0.80 -1.99 13.87
CA LEU A 74 -0.80 -0.73 14.63
C LEU A 74 0.59 -0.32 15.14
N VAL A 75 1.41 -1.29 15.56
CA VAL A 75 2.76 -1.00 16.08
C VAL A 75 3.63 -0.38 14.99
N ARG A 76 3.56 -0.94 13.77
CA ARG A 76 4.26 -0.41 12.60
C ARG A 76 3.73 0.96 12.21
N GLU A 77 2.40 1.11 12.17
CA GLU A 77 1.78 2.39 11.82
C GLU A 77 2.19 3.53 12.78
N ILE A 78 2.16 3.28 14.10
CA ILE A 78 2.59 4.26 15.10
C ILE A 78 4.06 4.64 14.88
N VAL A 79 4.95 3.67 14.67
CA VAL A 79 6.38 3.95 14.47
C VAL A 79 6.62 4.70 13.16
N SER A 80 5.90 4.36 12.10
CA SER A 80 5.92 5.08 10.84
C SER A 80 5.53 6.54 11.03
N TYR A 81 4.46 6.81 11.78
CA TYR A 81 4.06 8.17 12.13
C TYR A 81 5.06 8.89 13.04
N GLN A 82 5.73 8.19 13.97
CA GLN A 82 6.82 8.76 14.77
C GLN A 82 7.99 9.18 13.87
N PHE A 83 8.36 8.33 12.91
CA PHE A 83 9.43 8.61 11.95
C PHE A 83 9.07 9.80 11.06
N THR A 84 7.91 9.79 10.41
CA THR A 84 7.49 10.88 9.51
C THR A 84 7.31 12.20 10.25
N THR A 85 6.85 12.18 11.50
CA THR A 85 6.77 13.37 12.37
C THR A 85 8.14 13.96 12.68
N SER A 86 9.20 13.13 12.72
CA SER A 86 10.57 13.60 12.95
C SER A 86 11.20 14.32 11.74
N LEU A 87 10.58 14.19 10.56
CA LEU A 87 11.02 14.86 9.34
C LEU A 87 10.62 16.35 9.32
N SER A 88 11.33 17.13 8.51
CA SER A 88 10.94 18.51 8.21
C SER A 88 9.60 18.54 7.45
N GLU A 89 8.85 19.64 7.61
CA GLU A 89 7.55 19.82 6.94
C GLU A 89 7.64 19.75 5.41
N GLU A 90 8.79 20.06 4.83
CA GLU A 90 9.01 20.04 3.39
C GLU A 90 8.93 18.64 2.79
N VAL A 91 9.40 17.63 3.52
CA VAL A 91 9.46 16.23 3.05
C VAL A 91 8.58 15.29 3.87
N ARG A 92 7.80 15.82 4.82
CA ARG A 92 6.86 15.05 5.62
C ARG A 92 5.69 14.58 4.74
N PRO A 93 5.47 13.26 4.60
CA PRO A 93 4.49 12.72 3.67
C PRO A 93 3.05 12.71 4.18
N GLY A 94 2.72 13.33 5.31
CA GLY A 94 1.41 13.17 5.90
C GLY A 94 1.20 13.91 7.22
N PRO A 95 0.11 13.59 7.94
CA PRO A 95 -0.22 14.24 9.20
C PRO A 95 0.79 13.94 10.31
N VAL A 96 0.80 14.80 11.32
CA VAL A 96 1.68 14.73 12.48
C VAL A 96 1.08 13.83 13.55
N LEU A 97 1.90 12.96 14.14
CA LEU A 97 1.52 12.21 15.34
C LEU A 97 1.51 13.12 16.56
N LEU A 98 0.34 13.31 17.16
CA LEU A 98 0.17 14.16 18.34
C LEU A 98 0.26 13.34 19.63
N ALA A 99 -0.38 12.17 19.65
CA ALA A 99 -0.33 11.25 20.78
C ALA A 99 -0.64 9.81 20.32
N HIS A 100 -0.28 8.82 21.13
CA HIS A 100 -0.63 7.43 20.87
C HIS A 100 -0.57 6.60 22.15
N ASP A 101 -1.24 5.46 22.15
CA ASP A 101 -1.14 4.42 23.17
C ASP A 101 -1.39 3.05 22.50
N VAL A 102 -0.37 2.18 22.54
CA VAL A 102 -0.41 0.86 21.89
C VAL A 102 -1.35 -0.08 22.64
N ASP A 103 -1.40 0.00 23.98
CA ASP A 103 -2.21 -0.91 24.80
C ASP A 103 -3.70 -0.56 24.72
N GLN A 104 -4.01 0.74 24.65
CA GLN A 104 -5.36 1.25 24.39
C GLN A 104 -5.71 1.27 22.90
N ARG A 105 -4.76 0.91 22.04
CA ARG A 105 -4.87 0.80 20.57
C ARG A 105 -5.40 2.04 19.87
N ILE A 106 -4.87 3.20 20.26
CA ILE A 106 -5.32 4.49 19.75
C ILE A 106 -4.13 5.35 19.32
N MET A 107 -4.32 6.11 18.25
CA MET A 107 -3.45 7.22 17.89
C MET A 107 -4.26 8.48 17.63
N VAL A 108 -3.63 9.62 17.89
CA VAL A 108 -4.17 10.95 17.63
C VAL A 108 -3.22 11.64 16.68
N ILE A 109 -3.71 12.01 15.49
CA ILE A 109 -2.94 12.67 14.45
C ILE A 109 -3.56 14.02 14.10
N SER A 110 -2.76 14.92 13.52
CA SER A 110 -3.28 16.18 12.99
C SER A 110 -4.28 15.93 11.88
N ASP A 111 -5.29 16.77 11.76
CA ASP A 111 -6.25 16.72 10.67
C ASP A 111 -5.63 17.21 9.35
N SER A 112 -5.74 16.39 8.30
CA SER A 112 -5.28 16.72 6.94
C SER A 112 -6.20 17.72 6.22
N GLY A 113 -7.34 18.07 6.83
CA GLY A 113 -8.30 19.04 6.29
C GLY A 113 -9.38 18.39 5.42
N ASP A 114 -10.13 19.23 4.70
CA ASP A 114 -11.25 18.81 3.85
C ASP A 114 -10.82 18.59 2.38
N GLY A 115 -9.64 17.98 2.18
CA GLY A 115 -9.16 17.61 0.85
C GLY A 115 -9.90 16.39 0.29
N ASP A 116 -9.93 16.27 -1.04
CA ASP A 116 -10.48 15.10 -1.71
C ASP A 116 -9.53 13.91 -1.56
N THR A 117 -10.09 12.70 -1.45
CA THR A 117 -9.30 11.48 -1.57
C THR A 117 -8.83 11.29 -3.00
N PHE A 118 -7.70 10.61 -3.19
CA PHE A 118 -7.21 10.30 -4.53
C PHE A 118 -8.18 9.39 -5.28
N ALA A 119 -8.91 8.53 -4.55
CA ALA A 119 -9.98 7.73 -5.11
C ALA A 119 -11.09 8.58 -5.75
N GLU A 120 -11.58 9.62 -5.07
CA GLU A 120 -12.57 10.57 -5.62
C GLU A 120 -12.01 11.31 -6.83
N LEU A 121 -10.74 11.72 -6.77
CA LEU A 121 -10.06 12.45 -7.84
C LEU A 121 -9.83 11.60 -9.10
N LEU A 122 -9.59 10.30 -8.96
CA LEU A 122 -9.46 9.39 -10.10
C LEU A 122 -10.80 9.14 -10.80
N GLN A 123 -11.95 9.38 -10.16
CA GLN A 123 -13.26 9.26 -10.82
C GLN A 123 -13.57 10.43 -11.78
N LEU A 124 -12.74 11.48 -11.81
CA LEU A 124 -12.92 12.60 -12.72
C LEU A 124 -12.79 12.16 -14.19
N GLU A 125 -13.73 12.58 -15.04
CA GLU A 125 -13.69 12.32 -16.48
C GLU A 125 -12.82 13.36 -17.26
N ASP A 126 -12.12 14.25 -16.56
CA ASP A 126 -11.29 15.31 -17.14
C ASP A 126 -9.83 14.84 -17.26
N PRO A 127 -9.32 14.55 -18.48
CA PRO A 127 -7.97 14.02 -18.67
C PRO A 127 -6.87 14.97 -18.21
N ASP A 128 -7.05 16.28 -18.41
CA ASP A 128 -6.04 17.28 -18.03
C ASP A 128 -5.89 17.35 -16.50
N ARG A 129 -7.02 17.24 -15.78
CA ARG A 129 -7.01 17.16 -14.31
C ARG A 129 -6.37 15.88 -13.82
N ARG A 130 -6.71 14.73 -14.40
CA ARG A 130 -6.10 13.45 -14.02
C ARG A 130 -4.59 13.47 -14.21
N MET A 131 -4.11 13.99 -15.34
CA MET A 131 -2.69 14.21 -15.61
C MET A 131 -2.03 15.13 -14.56
N ALA A 132 -2.72 16.19 -14.13
CA ALA A 132 -2.21 17.07 -13.08
C ALA A 132 -2.13 16.39 -11.71
N ILE A 133 -3.13 15.58 -11.36
CA ILE A 133 -3.21 14.85 -10.10
C ILE A 133 -2.12 13.76 -10.02
N LEU A 134 -1.91 12.99 -11.09
CA LEU A 134 -0.84 11.99 -11.20
C LEU A 134 0.55 12.63 -11.14
N ARG A 135 0.74 13.78 -11.79
CA ARG A 135 1.99 14.56 -11.68
C ARG A 135 2.25 14.98 -10.23
N ASN A 136 1.25 15.50 -9.55
CA ASN A 136 1.37 15.93 -8.16
C ASN A 136 1.67 14.75 -7.23
N LEU A 137 1.08 13.58 -7.49
CA LEU A 137 1.40 12.34 -6.77
C LEU A 137 2.87 11.95 -6.98
N GLY A 138 3.36 11.95 -8.21
CA GLY A 138 4.76 11.63 -8.52
C GLY A 138 5.74 12.57 -7.84
N THR A 139 5.45 13.88 -7.86
CA THR A 139 6.21 14.88 -7.10
C THR A 139 6.19 14.62 -5.59
N ALA A 140 5.02 14.38 -5.00
CA ALA A 140 4.90 14.16 -3.55
C ALA A 140 5.64 12.89 -3.09
N LEU A 141 5.46 11.80 -3.84
CA LEU A 141 6.14 10.53 -3.60
C LEU A 141 7.66 10.68 -3.79
N GLY A 142 8.09 11.39 -4.83
CA GLY A 142 9.50 11.66 -5.12
C GLY A 142 10.17 12.47 -4.00
N ARG A 143 9.51 13.51 -3.50
CA ARG A 143 10.00 14.31 -2.35
C ARG A 143 10.14 13.49 -1.08
N MET A 144 9.15 12.66 -0.78
CA MET A 144 9.21 11.75 0.37
C MET A 144 10.39 10.78 0.21
N HIS A 145 10.53 10.14 -0.95
CA HIS A 145 11.64 9.20 -1.20
C HIS A 145 13.00 9.89 -1.10
N ALA A 146 13.17 11.06 -1.72
CA ALA A 146 14.40 11.84 -1.64
C ALA A 146 14.72 12.28 -0.21
N GLY A 147 13.71 12.76 0.54
CA GLY A 147 13.87 13.25 1.91
C GLY A 147 14.12 12.17 2.96
N THR A 148 13.72 10.93 2.68
CA THR A 148 13.84 9.80 3.61
C THR A 148 14.95 8.83 3.24
N ALA A 149 15.49 8.88 2.02
CA ALA A 149 16.63 8.06 1.64
C ALA A 149 17.79 8.16 2.65
N GLN A 150 18.45 7.03 2.90
CA GLN A 150 19.54 6.90 3.88
C GLN A 150 19.14 7.12 5.35
N ARG A 151 17.85 7.29 5.67
CA ARG A 151 17.34 7.40 7.05
C ARG A 151 16.79 6.11 7.64
N GLU A 152 17.09 4.97 7.02
CA GLU A 152 16.61 3.65 7.46
C GLU A 152 16.99 3.36 8.92
N GLN A 153 18.19 3.77 9.32
CA GLN A 153 18.67 3.57 10.70
C GLN A 153 17.86 4.38 11.73
N ASP A 154 17.36 5.57 11.35
CA ASP A 154 16.53 6.40 12.22
C ASP A 154 15.19 5.70 12.49
N PHE A 155 14.55 5.18 11.43
CA PHE A 155 13.33 4.38 11.54
C PHE A 155 13.55 3.10 12.35
N ASN A 156 14.60 2.32 12.05
CA ASN A 156 14.90 1.07 12.75
C ASN A 156 15.18 1.29 14.24
N THR A 157 15.73 2.45 14.62
CA THR A 157 15.93 2.82 16.02
C THR A 157 14.60 3.03 16.75
N LEU A 158 13.65 3.75 16.13
CA LEU A 158 12.30 3.92 16.66
C LEU A 158 11.56 2.59 16.76
N PHE A 159 11.64 1.77 15.70
CA PHE A 159 10.99 0.48 15.62
C PHE A 159 11.50 -0.49 16.69
N THR A 160 12.83 -0.65 16.80
CA THR A 160 13.46 -1.49 17.83
C THR A 160 13.06 -1.04 19.24
N ARG A 161 13.00 0.27 19.48
CA ARG A 161 12.57 0.80 20.78
C ARG A 161 11.11 0.43 21.07
N MET A 162 10.21 0.56 20.09
CA MET A 162 8.81 0.20 20.25
C MET A 162 8.65 -1.30 20.55
N LEU A 163 9.35 -2.15 19.80
CA LEU A 163 9.31 -3.60 20.00
C LEU A 163 9.84 -4.04 21.37
N ARG A 164 10.81 -3.34 21.96
CA ARG A 164 11.24 -3.61 23.35
C ARG A 164 10.14 -3.37 24.38
N HIS A 165 9.24 -2.42 24.12
CA HIS A 165 8.09 -2.16 24.98
C HIS A 165 6.92 -3.11 24.69
N HIS A 166 6.88 -3.70 23.50
CA HIS A 166 5.85 -4.64 23.06
C HIS A 166 6.48 -5.92 22.46
N PRO A 167 7.14 -6.75 23.30
CA PRO A 167 7.97 -7.87 22.81
C PRO A 167 7.18 -8.92 22.02
N GLY A 168 5.88 -9.09 22.31
CA GLY A 168 5.00 -9.99 21.57
C GLY A 168 4.74 -9.56 20.11
N SER A 169 5.14 -8.35 19.72
CA SER A 169 4.99 -7.86 18.34
C SER A 169 6.22 -8.09 17.47
N ALA A 170 7.39 -8.42 18.02
CA ALA A 170 8.63 -8.48 17.22
C ALA A 170 8.59 -9.60 16.16
N GLU A 171 8.30 -10.83 16.59
CA GLU A 171 8.19 -12.00 15.70
C GLU A 171 7.08 -11.80 14.64
N LEU A 172 5.96 -11.20 15.04
CA LEU A 172 4.85 -10.89 14.14
C LEU A 172 5.24 -9.87 13.06
N GLN A 173 6.12 -8.90 13.39
CA GLN A 173 6.61 -7.93 12.42
C GLN A 173 7.59 -8.53 11.41
N GLU A 174 8.48 -9.43 11.87
CA GLU A 174 9.37 -10.18 10.97
C GLU A 174 8.56 -11.08 10.03
N LEU A 175 7.50 -11.71 10.54
CA LEU A 175 6.59 -12.50 9.73
C LEU A 175 5.85 -11.64 8.69
N ARG A 176 5.40 -10.43 9.05
CA ARG A 176 4.81 -9.45 8.10
C ARG A 176 5.74 -9.12 6.95
N ASP A 177 7.01 -8.84 7.23
CA ASP A 177 7.97 -8.54 6.17
C ASP A 177 8.30 -9.79 5.33
N SER A 178 8.41 -10.97 5.95
CA SER A 178 8.65 -12.24 5.25
C SER A 178 7.49 -12.61 4.32
N ALA A 179 6.26 -12.50 4.79
CA ALA A 179 5.08 -12.89 4.02
C ALA A 179 4.89 -12.04 2.76
N LEU A 180 5.21 -10.74 2.84
CA LEU A 180 5.21 -9.90 1.65
C LEU A 180 6.15 -10.45 0.58
N LEU A 181 7.34 -10.90 0.96
CA LEU A 181 8.31 -11.50 0.03
C LEU A 181 7.84 -12.86 -0.50
N GLN A 182 7.21 -13.66 0.36
CA GLN A 182 6.68 -14.98 -0.02
C GLN A 182 5.47 -14.88 -0.95
N SER A 183 4.67 -13.82 -0.85
CA SER A 183 3.48 -13.63 -1.69
C SER A 183 3.80 -13.68 -3.19
N ILE A 184 4.96 -13.16 -3.60
CA ILE A 184 5.43 -13.20 -5.00
C ILE A 184 5.66 -14.67 -5.43
N HIS A 185 6.34 -15.45 -4.59
CA HIS A 185 6.62 -16.85 -4.88
C HIS A 185 5.34 -17.69 -4.94
N VAL A 186 4.42 -17.45 -4.01
CA VAL A 186 3.14 -18.14 -3.99
C VAL A 186 2.26 -17.76 -5.17
N GLY A 187 2.28 -16.51 -5.59
CA GLY A 187 1.62 -16.08 -6.82
C GLY A 187 2.10 -16.89 -8.03
N GLU A 188 3.43 -17.04 -8.15
CA GLU A 188 4.04 -17.85 -9.20
C GLU A 188 3.58 -19.32 -9.14
N ASP A 189 3.60 -19.93 -7.95
CA ASP A 189 3.17 -21.31 -7.76
C ASP A 189 1.68 -21.51 -8.06
N LEU A 190 0.83 -20.55 -7.67
CA LEU A 190 -0.59 -20.57 -7.96
C LEU A 190 -0.87 -20.53 -9.47
N LEU A 191 -0.13 -19.71 -10.21
CA LEU A 191 -0.22 -19.69 -11.68
C LEU A 191 0.19 -21.04 -12.27
N ARG A 192 1.30 -21.65 -11.81
CA ARG A 192 1.74 -22.99 -12.27
C ARG A 192 0.69 -24.06 -11.96
N LYS A 193 0.10 -24.03 -10.76
CA LYS A 193 -0.98 -24.95 -10.35
C LYS A 193 -2.24 -24.77 -11.20
N ALA A 194 -2.51 -23.56 -11.68
CA ALA A 194 -3.59 -23.27 -12.62
C ALA A 194 -3.30 -23.76 -14.07
N GLY A 195 -2.15 -24.41 -14.30
CA GLY A 195 -1.74 -24.93 -15.60
C GLY A 195 -1.14 -23.88 -16.52
N ILE A 196 -0.66 -22.76 -15.97
CA ILE A 196 -0.04 -21.68 -16.74
C ILE A 196 1.46 -21.94 -16.81
N GLU A 197 2.00 -22.00 -18.02
CA GLU A 197 3.43 -22.04 -18.25
C GLU A 197 4.05 -20.66 -18.01
N ILE A 198 5.08 -20.61 -17.17
CA ILE A 198 5.79 -19.38 -16.83
C ILE A 198 7.16 -19.43 -17.51
N PRO A 199 7.45 -18.52 -18.46
CA PRO A 199 8.76 -18.45 -19.11
C PRO A 199 9.89 -18.17 -18.12
N ASP A 200 11.09 -18.71 -18.39
CA ASP A 200 12.26 -18.52 -17.52
C ASP A 200 12.56 -17.05 -17.22
N LEU A 201 12.45 -16.18 -18.23
CA LEU A 201 12.67 -14.74 -18.07
C LEU A 201 11.68 -14.10 -17.07
N VAL A 202 10.43 -14.59 -17.02
CA VAL A 202 9.44 -14.11 -16.05
C VAL A 202 9.86 -14.52 -14.63
N SER A 203 10.27 -15.78 -14.43
CA SER A 203 10.80 -16.25 -13.14
C SER A 203 12.07 -15.51 -12.72
N GLU A 204 12.97 -15.18 -13.66
CA GLU A 204 14.17 -14.38 -13.40
C GLU A 204 13.81 -12.97 -12.90
N PHE A 205 12.88 -12.28 -13.57
CA PHE A 205 12.42 -10.96 -13.16
C PHE A 205 11.64 -10.97 -11.84
N ALA A 206 10.85 -12.02 -11.58
CA ALA A 206 10.16 -12.21 -10.31
C ALA A 206 11.16 -12.39 -9.15
N ALA A 207 12.19 -13.22 -9.36
CA ALA A 207 13.28 -13.39 -8.41
C ALA A 207 14.07 -12.10 -8.20
N GLU A 208 14.31 -11.31 -9.25
CA GLU A 208 14.92 -9.99 -9.16
C GLU A 208 14.07 -9.02 -8.32
N GLY A 209 12.77 -8.93 -8.57
CA GLY A 209 11.84 -8.10 -7.80
C GLY A 209 11.86 -8.44 -6.30
N ARG A 210 11.84 -9.74 -5.97
CA ARG A 210 11.95 -10.23 -4.58
C ARG A 210 13.30 -9.86 -3.94
N ASN A 211 14.41 -10.07 -4.66
CA ASN A 211 15.74 -9.71 -4.16
C ASN A 211 15.87 -8.20 -3.92
N ARG A 212 15.22 -7.37 -4.75
CA ARG A 212 15.20 -5.91 -4.59
C ARG A 212 14.45 -5.47 -3.34
N LEU A 213 13.31 -6.10 -3.01
CA LEU A 213 12.61 -5.82 -1.75
C LEU A 213 13.52 -6.00 -0.53
N LEU A 214 14.41 -7.01 -0.56
CA LEU A 214 15.36 -7.31 0.52
C LEU A 214 16.58 -6.40 0.55
N SER A 215 17.22 -6.16 -0.60
CA SER A 215 18.59 -5.62 -0.63
C SER A 215 18.84 -4.56 -1.70
N ALA A 216 17.82 -3.83 -2.14
CA ALA A 216 18.02 -2.77 -3.14
C ALA A 216 18.91 -1.63 -2.66
N HIS A 217 19.54 -0.93 -3.62
CA HIS A 217 20.30 0.29 -3.36
C HIS A 217 19.43 1.56 -3.29
N HIS A 218 18.27 1.57 -3.94
CA HIS A 218 17.36 2.73 -3.96
C HIS A 218 16.29 2.55 -2.89
N ARG A 219 16.71 2.63 -1.62
CA ARG A 219 15.82 2.43 -0.47
C ARG A 219 15.49 3.75 0.20
N ALA A 220 14.20 3.95 0.43
CA ALA A 220 13.66 5.08 1.16
C ALA A 220 12.41 4.60 1.93
N PHE A 221 11.82 5.48 2.74
CA PHE A 221 10.57 5.16 3.40
C PHE A 221 9.44 5.08 2.36
N THR A 222 8.79 3.93 2.31
CA THR A 222 7.67 3.58 1.41
C THR A 222 6.42 3.37 2.25
N PRO A 223 5.27 4.01 1.93
CA PRO A 223 3.97 3.65 2.49
C PRO A 223 3.60 2.20 2.13
N PHE A 224 4.06 1.75 0.95
CA PHE A 224 3.80 0.45 0.34
C PHE A 224 2.34 0.24 -0.06
N ASP A 225 1.41 0.46 0.88
CA ASP A 225 -0.02 0.55 0.58
C ASP A 225 -0.34 1.97 0.07
N LEU A 226 -0.42 2.11 -1.25
CA LEU A 226 -0.82 3.35 -1.92
C LEU A 226 -2.30 3.31 -2.37
N SER A 227 -3.14 2.50 -1.71
CA SER A 227 -4.58 2.52 -1.93
C SER A 227 -5.10 3.97 -2.01
N PRO A 228 -5.80 4.36 -3.08
CA PRO A 228 -6.17 5.76 -3.29
C PRO A 228 -7.06 6.40 -2.23
N ASP A 229 -7.77 5.61 -1.41
CA ASP A 229 -8.48 6.12 -0.23
C ASP A 229 -7.53 6.58 0.88
N ASN A 230 -6.30 6.04 0.92
CA ASN A 230 -5.24 6.38 1.86
C ASN A 230 -4.42 7.59 1.41
N ILE A 231 -4.81 8.27 0.34
CA ILE A 231 -4.14 9.46 -0.18
C ILE A 231 -5.12 10.62 -0.18
N ILE A 232 -4.84 11.67 0.59
CA ILE A 232 -5.63 12.91 0.61
C ILE A 232 -4.88 13.99 -0.15
N VAL A 233 -5.57 14.68 -1.06
CA VAL A 233 -5.04 15.84 -1.78
C VAL A 233 -5.74 17.10 -1.26
N ALA A 234 -5.00 17.86 -0.46
CA ALA A 234 -5.43 19.17 0.05
C ALA A 234 -4.47 20.26 -0.48
N GLU A 235 -3.96 21.13 0.40
CA GLU A 235 -2.84 22.03 0.06
C GLU A 235 -1.58 21.24 -0.36
N ARG A 236 -1.45 20.01 0.14
CA ARG A 236 -0.39 19.05 -0.17
C ARG A 236 -1.01 17.66 -0.26
N THR A 237 -0.28 16.74 -0.89
CA THR A 237 -0.60 15.31 -0.85
C THR A 237 -0.18 14.73 0.49
N HIS A 238 -1.11 14.05 1.16
CA HIS A 238 -0.88 13.33 2.40
C HIS A 238 -1.14 11.85 2.20
N PHE A 239 -0.13 11.03 2.48
CA PHE A 239 -0.24 9.58 2.57
C PHE A 239 -0.66 9.21 3.99
N LEU A 240 -1.60 8.29 4.09
CA LEU A 240 -2.16 7.78 5.34
C LEU A 240 -1.89 6.28 5.45
N ASP A 241 -2.32 5.71 6.57
CA ASP A 241 -2.39 4.26 6.79
C ASP A 241 -1.06 3.52 6.60
N TYR A 242 -0.08 3.87 7.44
CA TYR A 242 1.28 3.32 7.36
C TYR A 242 1.44 1.90 7.96
N GLU A 243 0.40 1.08 7.91
CA GLU A 243 0.37 -0.28 8.46
C GLU A 243 1.35 -1.24 7.78
N TRP A 244 1.68 -0.97 6.52
CA TRP A 244 2.67 -1.72 5.73
C TRP A 244 3.97 -0.96 5.49
N ALA A 245 4.06 0.28 5.96
CA ALA A 245 5.16 1.15 5.63
C ALA A 245 6.51 0.68 6.18
N GLY A 246 7.58 1.09 5.51
CA GLY A 246 8.94 0.72 5.88
C GLY A 246 9.96 1.10 4.82
N PHE A 247 11.23 0.77 5.05
CA PHE A 247 12.29 1.05 4.10
C PHE A 247 12.44 -0.08 3.08
N ARG A 248 12.15 0.18 1.80
CA ARG A 248 12.17 -0.81 0.71
C ARG A 248 12.62 -0.18 -0.61
N ASP A 249 12.79 -1.00 -1.65
CA ASP A 249 13.01 -0.48 -3.02
C ASP A 249 11.81 0.38 -3.42
N VAL A 250 12.07 1.66 -3.67
CA VAL A 250 11.06 2.64 -4.09
C VAL A 250 10.33 2.26 -5.38
N SER A 251 10.90 1.37 -6.20
CA SER A 251 10.30 0.95 -7.46
C SER A 251 8.96 0.24 -7.26
N PHE A 252 8.70 -0.33 -6.07
CA PHE A 252 7.41 -0.95 -5.75
C PHE A 252 6.28 0.07 -5.60
N ASP A 253 6.56 1.24 -5.02
CA ASP A 253 5.56 2.31 -4.93
C ASP A 253 5.21 2.84 -6.33
N LEU A 254 6.21 2.94 -7.22
CA LEU A 254 5.98 3.33 -8.62
C LEU A 254 5.14 2.28 -9.35
N ALA A 255 5.51 1.02 -9.18
CA ALA A 255 4.80 -0.11 -9.77
C ALA A 255 3.34 -0.18 -9.28
N CYS A 256 3.07 0.09 -8.00
CA CYS A 256 1.71 0.13 -7.47
C CYS A 256 0.83 1.14 -8.22
N VAL A 257 1.33 2.36 -8.45
CA VAL A 257 0.60 3.39 -9.20
C VAL A 257 0.41 3.01 -10.67
N ILE A 258 1.46 2.50 -11.33
CA ILE A 258 1.42 2.12 -12.75
C ILE A 258 0.48 0.92 -12.98
N ALA A 259 0.42 -0.01 -12.04
CA ALA A 259 -0.51 -1.14 -12.05
C ALA A 259 -1.98 -0.73 -11.84
N GLY A 260 -2.24 0.55 -11.55
CA GLY A 260 -3.59 1.04 -11.30
C GLY A 260 -4.07 0.85 -9.87
N PHE A 261 -3.13 0.76 -8.90
CA PHE A 261 -3.41 0.51 -7.48
C PHE A 261 -4.08 -0.85 -7.26
N PRO A 262 -3.30 -1.95 -7.28
CA PRO A 262 -3.84 -3.29 -7.08
C PRO A 262 -4.72 -3.38 -5.84
N GLN A 263 -5.79 -4.16 -5.94
CA GLN A 263 -6.89 -4.29 -4.97
C GLN A 263 -7.83 -3.08 -4.90
N PHE A 264 -7.70 -2.12 -5.81
CA PHE A 264 -8.59 -0.96 -5.91
C PHE A 264 -9.11 -0.78 -7.33
N LEU A 265 -10.43 -0.89 -7.50
CA LEU A 265 -11.07 -0.73 -8.81
C LEU A 265 -11.56 0.69 -9.05
N PHE A 266 -11.22 1.23 -10.23
CA PHE A 266 -11.73 2.50 -10.73
C PHE A 266 -12.55 2.32 -12.00
N SER A 267 -13.30 3.34 -12.43
CA SER A 267 -13.97 3.31 -13.74
C SER A 267 -12.98 3.48 -14.90
N HIS A 268 -11.83 4.12 -14.66
CA HIS A 268 -10.83 4.46 -15.65
C HIS A 268 -9.44 4.05 -15.14
N PRO A 269 -8.86 2.97 -15.70
CA PRO A 269 -7.49 2.55 -15.41
C PRO A 269 -6.47 3.64 -15.68
N ILE A 270 -5.28 3.52 -15.08
CA ILE A 270 -4.16 4.43 -15.36
C ILE A 270 -3.64 4.20 -16.78
N SER A 271 -3.68 5.25 -17.58
CA SER A 271 -3.19 5.26 -18.96
C SER A 271 -1.66 5.36 -19.03
N ASP A 272 -1.09 5.04 -20.19
CA ASP A 272 0.35 5.15 -20.45
C ASP A 272 0.87 6.58 -20.26
N ASP A 273 0.13 7.58 -20.74
CA ASP A 273 0.51 9.00 -20.61
C ASP A 273 0.48 9.47 -19.14
N GLU A 274 -0.49 8.99 -18.36
CA GLU A 274 -0.60 9.26 -16.92
C GLU A 274 0.55 8.64 -16.14
N ALA A 275 0.88 7.38 -16.46
CA ALA A 275 2.03 6.69 -15.89
C ALA A 275 3.35 7.39 -16.22
N ASP A 276 3.52 7.85 -17.46
CA ASP A 276 4.72 8.57 -17.90
C ASP A 276 4.90 9.88 -17.12
N VAL A 277 3.86 10.71 -17.03
CA VAL A 277 3.93 11.98 -16.27
C VAL A 277 4.16 11.74 -14.77
N PHE A 278 3.59 10.69 -14.21
CA PHE A 278 3.88 10.28 -12.83
C PHE A 278 5.35 9.90 -12.64
N VAL A 279 5.91 9.05 -13.51
CA VAL A 279 7.32 8.62 -13.44
C VAL A 279 8.29 9.78 -13.69
N GLU A 280 8.01 10.66 -14.65
CA GLU A 280 8.82 11.84 -14.96
C GLU A 280 8.89 12.80 -13.76
N SER A 281 7.74 13.11 -13.16
CA SER A 281 7.66 14.00 -11.99
C SER A 281 8.34 13.41 -10.76
N TRP A 282 8.26 12.09 -10.56
CA TRP A 282 9.02 11.40 -9.54
C TRP A 282 10.53 11.47 -9.80
N THR A 283 10.95 11.17 -11.03
CA THR A 283 12.36 11.18 -11.46
C THR A 283 12.99 12.55 -11.25
N HIS A 284 12.23 13.62 -11.49
CA HIS A 284 12.70 14.99 -11.26
C HIS A 284 13.14 15.25 -9.81
N GLU A 285 12.41 14.70 -8.84
CA GLU A 285 12.67 14.91 -7.42
C GLU A 285 13.84 14.04 -6.91
N VAL A 286 14.04 12.85 -7.47
CA VAL A 286 15.05 11.89 -6.97
C VAL A 286 16.34 11.84 -7.78
N ASN A 287 16.42 12.45 -8.97
CA ASN A 287 17.57 12.30 -9.86
C ASN A 287 18.91 12.76 -9.26
N SER A 288 18.89 13.75 -8.38
CA SER A 288 20.11 14.28 -7.74
C SER A 288 20.68 13.28 -6.73
N LEU A 289 19.79 12.52 -6.08
CA LEU A 289 20.12 11.46 -5.15
C LEU A 289 20.52 10.17 -5.87
N TRP A 290 19.79 9.81 -6.93
CA TRP A 290 19.97 8.58 -7.68
C TRP A 290 20.12 8.85 -9.19
N PRO A 291 21.29 9.31 -9.67
CA PRO A 291 21.46 9.73 -11.06
C PRO A 291 21.12 8.67 -12.11
N ASN A 292 21.22 7.39 -11.75
CA ASN A 292 20.89 6.26 -12.62
C ASN A 292 19.39 6.19 -12.98
N VAL A 293 18.50 6.88 -12.26
CA VAL A 293 17.08 6.95 -12.63
C VAL A 293 16.85 7.72 -13.94
N ASN A 294 17.81 8.55 -14.37
CA ASN A 294 17.76 9.20 -15.69
C ASN A 294 18.08 8.25 -16.86
N ASN A 295 18.59 7.05 -16.57
CA ASN A 295 18.72 6.02 -17.60
C ASN A 295 17.37 5.32 -17.73
N GLU A 296 16.58 5.73 -18.72
CA GLU A 296 15.23 5.23 -18.99
C GLU A 296 15.18 3.70 -19.07
N ALA A 297 16.13 3.06 -19.79
CA ALA A 297 16.16 1.60 -19.90
C ALA A 297 16.41 0.93 -18.54
N HIS A 298 17.28 1.51 -17.71
CA HIS A 298 17.54 1.00 -16.37
C HIS A 298 16.34 1.19 -15.44
N LEU A 299 15.72 2.37 -15.45
CA LEU A 299 14.54 2.63 -14.63
C LEU A 299 13.37 1.73 -15.05
N HIS A 300 13.14 1.59 -16.35
CA HIS A 300 12.12 0.72 -16.92
C HIS A 300 12.27 -0.73 -16.47
N SER A 301 13.48 -1.30 -16.61
CA SER A 301 13.76 -2.66 -16.15
C SER A 301 13.42 -2.87 -14.68
N ARG A 302 13.73 -1.87 -13.83
CA ARG A 302 13.48 -1.95 -12.38
C ARG A 302 12.01 -1.84 -12.01
N ILE A 303 11.29 -0.91 -12.64
CA ILE A 303 9.85 -0.78 -12.46
C ILE A 303 9.15 -2.04 -12.96
N MET A 304 9.58 -2.62 -14.08
CA MET A 304 9.02 -3.86 -14.62
C MET A 304 9.20 -5.04 -13.66
N ALA A 305 10.39 -5.20 -13.05
CA ALA A 305 10.60 -6.22 -12.01
C ALA A 305 9.68 -6.03 -10.79
N ALA A 306 9.46 -4.78 -10.37
CA ALA A 306 8.57 -4.46 -9.26
C ALA A 306 7.08 -4.64 -9.62
N LEU A 307 6.67 -4.30 -10.85
CA LEU A 307 5.32 -4.53 -11.39
C LEU A 307 5.01 -6.02 -11.46
N LEU A 308 5.94 -6.84 -11.95
CA LEU A 308 5.78 -8.28 -11.95
C LEU A 308 5.69 -8.83 -10.52
N GLY A 309 6.50 -8.31 -9.60
CA GLY A 309 6.40 -8.62 -8.18
C GLY A 309 5.01 -8.34 -7.62
N TRP A 310 4.46 -7.14 -7.88
CA TRP A 310 3.09 -6.79 -7.51
C TRP A 310 2.04 -7.70 -8.15
N ALA A 311 2.14 -7.95 -9.45
CA ALA A 311 1.17 -8.79 -10.16
C ALA A 311 1.11 -10.21 -9.57
N LEU A 312 2.26 -10.81 -9.27
CA LEU A 312 2.32 -12.12 -8.62
C LEU A 312 1.84 -12.05 -7.16
N ALA A 313 2.24 -11.03 -6.41
CA ALA A 313 1.72 -10.81 -5.06
C ALA A 313 0.18 -10.70 -5.06
N SER A 314 -0.41 -9.95 -6.00
CA SER A 314 -1.87 -9.82 -6.15
C SER A 314 -2.55 -11.17 -6.37
N VAL A 315 -1.96 -12.09 -7.16
CA VAL A 315 -2.47 -13.45 -7.31
C VAL A 315 -2.54 -14.18 -5.97
N ALA A 316 -1.49 -14.05 -5.13
CA ALA A 316 -1.51 -14.62 -3.79
C ALA A 316 -2.54 -13.91 -2.89
N LEU A 317 -2.52 -12.58 -2.80
CA LEU A 317 -3.39 -11.81 -1.91
C LEU A 317 -4.88 -12.06 -2.16
N LEU A 318 -5.26 -12.11 -3.43
CA LEU A 318 -6.64 -12.40 -3.81
C LEU A 318 -6.99 -13.86 -3.59
N HIS A 319 -5.99 -14.74 -3.53
CA HIS A 319 -6.23 -16.14 -3.21
C HIS A 319 -6.59 -16.36 -1.74
N PHE A 320 -5.93 -15.64 -0.84
CA PHE A 320 -6.17 -15.77 0.59
C PHE A 320 -7.19 -14.74 1.13
N GLY A 321 -7.68 -13.83 0.29
CA GLY A 321 -8.66 -12.79 0.64
C GLY A 321 -8.07 -11.55 1.32
N SER A 322 -6.91 -11.66 1.97
CA SER A 322 -6.09 -10.54 2.42
C SER A 322 -4.63 -10.97 2.63
N VAL A 323 -3.71 -9.99 2.71
CA VAL A 323 -2.31 -10.26 3.10
C VAL A 323 -2.28 -10.98 4.46
N SER A 324 -3.07 -10.49 5.41
CA SER A 324 -3.16 -11.06 6.76
C SER A 324 -3.71 -12.47 6.81
N ALA A 325 -4.66 -12.81 5.94
CA ALA A 325 -5.19 -14.17 5.83
C ALA A 325 -4.17 -15.11 5.16
N ALA A 326 -3.45 -14.65 4.12
CA ALA A 326 -2.32 -15.41 3.55
C ALA A 326 -1.28 -15.68 4.64
N MET A 327 -1.05 -14.68 5.48
CA MET A 327 -0.09 -14.70 6.56
C MET A 327 -0.46 -15.56 7.76
N ALA A 328 -1.73 -15.58 8.16
CA ALA A 328 -2.18 -16.47 9.23
C ALA A 328 -1.91 -17.93 8.89
N MET A 329 -1.99 -18.29 7.60
CA MET A 329 -1.66 -19.63 7.11
C MET A 329 -0.14 -19.92 7.16
N LEU A 330 0.72 -18.91 6.98
CA LEU A 330 2.17 -19.03 7.24
C LEU A 330 2.48 -19.21 8.73
N TYR A 331 1.75 -18.52 9.60
CA TYR A 331 2.01 -18.51 11.05
C TYR A 331 1.71 -19.85 11.74
N GLU A 332 0.81 -20.67 11.20
CA GLU A 332 0.44 -21.97 11.79
C GLU A 332 1.52 -23.07 11.66
N GLY A 333 2.74 -22.71 11.24
CA GLY A 333 3.96 -23.49 11.54
C GLY A 333 4.56 -24.31 10.41
N GLU A 334 4.43 -23.88 9.16
CA GLU A 334 5.13 -24.49 8.02
C GLU A 334 6.03 -23.44 7.34
N ASP A 335 7.29 -23.80 7.10
CA ASP A 335 8.34 -22.90 6.53
C ASP A 335 8.00 -22.40 5.10
N GLU A 336 6.92 -22.91 4.48
CA GLU A 336 6.42 -22.55 3.15
C GLU A 336 4.87 -22.45 3.18
N LEU A 337 4.30 -21.48 2.46
CA LEU A 337 2.86 -21.40 2.20
C LEU A 337 2.43 -22.64 1.40
N ASP A 338 1.53 -23.48 1.92
CA ASP A 338 0.87 -24.54 1.13
C ASP A 338 -0.42 -23.99 0.47
N PRO A 339 -0.42 -23.74 -0.85
CA PRO A 339 -1.59 -23.22 -1.55
C PRO A 339 -2.75 -24.23 -1.66
N ASN A 340 -2.58 -25.48 -1.19
CA ASN A 340 -3.62 -26.51 -1.24
C ASN A 340 -4.59 -26.45 -0.06
N ARG A 341 -4.36 -25.61 0.96
CA ARG A 341 -5.20 -25.53 2.16
C ARG A 341 -6.48 -24.70 2.00
N ILE A 342 -6.57 -23.89 0.95
CA ILE A 342 -7.79 -23.14 0.61
C ILE A 342 -8.46 -23.79 -0.60
N GLU A 343 -9.51 -24.58 -0.35
CA GLU A 343 -10.36 -25.10 -1.40
C GLU A 343 -11.21 -23.96 -2.00
N GLY A 344 -11.16 -23.78 -3.34
CA GLY A 344 -12.11 -22.94 -4.09
C GLY A 344 -11.51 -21.85 -4.98
N VAL A 345 -10.21 -21.58 -4.88
CA VAL A 345 -9.62 -20.38 -5.52
C VAL A 345 -8.78 -20.66 -6.76
N SER A 346 -8.34 -21.91 -6.98
CA SER A 346 -7.89 -22.35 -8.31
C SER A 346 -8.94 -22.09 -9.40
N ASP A 347 -10.19 -21.91 -8.98
CA ASP A 347 -11.35 -21.55 -9.79
C ASP A 347 -11.30 -20.09 -10.30
N LEU A 348 -10.66 -19.15 -9.60
CA LEU A 348 -10.55 -17.75 -10.05
C LEU A 348 -9.71 -17.60 -11.32
N LEU A 349 -8.69 -18.46 -11.46
CA LEU A 349 -7.82 -18.50 -12.64
C LEU A 349 -8.37 -19.45 -13.71
N ARG A 350 -9.61 -19.95 -13.61
CA ARG A 350 -10.24 -20.68 -14.72
C ARG A 350 -10.46 -19.73 -15.91
N PRO A 351 -10.48 -20.24 -17.16
CA PRO A 351 -10.64 -19.37 -18.31
C PRO A 351 -11.99 -18.66 -18.27
N ALA A 352 -12.07 -17.44 -18.80
CA ALA A 352 -13.32 -16.65 -18.85
C ALA A 352 -14.49 -17.41 -19.50
N SER A 353 -14.21 -18.38 -20.37
CA SER A 353 -15.20 -19.26 -21.01
C SER A 353 -15.81 -20.34 -20.10
N HIS A 354 -15.25 -20.58 -18.91
CA HIS A 354 -15.65 -21.65 -17.99
C HIS A 354 -16.48 -21.12 -16.80
N GLY A 355 -17.26 -20.06 -17.02
CA GLY A 355 -18.23 -19.57 -16.04
C GLY A 355 -19.35 -20.60 -15.73
N PRO A 356 -20.33 -20.23 -14.89
CA PRO A 356 -20.61 -18.89 -14.40
C PRO A 356 -19.65 -18.44 -13.28
N PHE A 357 -19.38 -17.14 -13.22
CA PHE A 357 -18.65 -16.52 -12.11
C PHE A 357 -19.62 -15.79 -11.17
N THR A 358 -19.32 -15.77 -9.88
CA THR A 358 -20.05 -14.94 -8.92
C THR A 358 -19.69 -13.46 -9.09
N ALA A 359 -20.51 -12.55 -8.54
CA ALA A 359 -20.22 -11.12 -8.59
C ALA A 359 -18.90 -10.75 -7.90
N GLU A 360 -18.58 -11.42 -6.79
CA GLU A 360 -17.32 -11.25 -6.07
C GLU A 360 -16.12 -11.74 -6.89
N GLU A 361 -16.25 -12.90 -7.54
CA GLU A 361 -15.23 -13.41 -8.45
C GLU A 361 -14.97 -12.46 -9.63
N ILE A 362 -16.02 -11.81 -10.17
CA ILE A 362 -15.88 -10.85 -11.27
C ILE A 362 -15.07 -9.62 -10.82
N VAL A 363 -15.34 -9.09 -9.63
CA VAL A 363 -14.59 -7.96 -9.05
C VAL A 363 -13.12 -8.32 -8.89
N VAL A 364 -12.83 -9.48 -8.29
CA VAL A 364 -11.46 -9.96 -8.08
C VAL A 364 -10.73 -10.19 -9.41
N ARG A 365 -11.42 -10.79 -10.39
CA ARG A 365 -10.86 -11.03 -11.72
C ARG A 365 -10.56 -9.74 -12.47
N ARG A 366 -11.40 -8.71 -12.30
CA ARG A 366 -11.18 -7.40 -12.89
C ARG A 366 -9.92 -6.72 -12.32
N ASP A 367 -9.68 -6.86 -11.01
CA ASP A 367 -8.47 -6.31 -10.38
C ASP A 367 -7.19 -6.97 -10.93
N LEU A 368 -7.21 -8.30 -11.06
CA LEU A 368 -6.12 -9.05 -11.71
C LEU A 368 -5.96 -8.65 -13.18
N PHE A 369 -7.07 -8.48 -13.90
CA PHE A 369 -7.05 -8.04 -15.29
C PHE A 369 -6.31 -6.71 -15.43
N GLU A 370 -6.73 -5.69 -14.67
CA GLU A 370 -6.15 -4.35 -14.75
C GLU A 370 -4.66 -4.36 -14.37
N THR A 371 -4.28 -5.11 -13.33
CA THR A 371 -2.88 -5.25 -12.90
C THR A 371 -1.99 -5.90 -13.99
N PHE A 372 -2.43 -7.03 -14.57
CA PHE A 372 -1.66 -7.74 -15.60
C PHE A 372 -1.67 -7.04 -16.96
N GLU A 373 -2.76 -6.34 -17.30
CA GLU A 373 -2.86 -5.49 -18.50
C GLU A 373 -1.87 -4.32 -18.43
N ALA A 374 -1.80 -3.64 -17.28
CA ALA A 374 -0.83 -2.58 -17.05
C ALA A 374 0.62 -3.08 -17.16
N LEU A 375 0.92 -4.26 -16.59
CA LEU A 375 2.23 -4.88 -16.76
C LEU A 375 2.53 -5.25 -18.22
N ALA A 376 1.55 -5.73 -18.97
CA ALA A 376 1.71 -6.06 -20.38
C ALA A 376 2.03 -4.81 -21.22
N ARG A 377 1.28 -3.72 -21.02
CA ARG A 377 1.54 -2.43 -21.68
C ARG A 377 2.90 -1.86 -21.32
N TYR A 378 3.23 -1.85 -20.02
CA TYR A 378 4.51 -1.33 -19.54
C TYR A 378 5.67 -2.12 -20.16
N ALA A 379 5.68 -3.45 -20.04
CA ALA A 379 6.73 -4.30 -20.59
C ALA A 379 6.85 -4.16 -22.12
N GLY A 380 5.73 -4.00 -22.84
CA GLY A 380 5.71 -3.83 -24.29
C GLY A 380 6.35 -2.53 -24.81
N ARG A 381 6.51 -1.53 -23.93
CA ARG A 381 7.14 -0.24 -24.25
C ARG A 381 8.63 -0.19 -23.96
N GLY A 382 9.21 -1.24 -23.39
CA GLY A 382 10.63 -1.29 -23.05
C GLY A 382 11.55 -1.40 -24.26
N ALA A 383 12.78 -0.89 -24.11
CA ALA A 383 13.77 -0.89 -25.19
C ALA A 383 14.41 -2.26 -25.47
N ASP A 384 14.39 -3.18 -24.50
CA ASP A 384 14.91 -4.54 -24.65
C ASP A 384 13.85 -5.45 -25.30
N PRO A 385 14.08 -6.01 -26.50
CA PRO A 385 13.11 -6.88 -27.17
C PRO A 385 12.70 -8.11 -26.36
N SER A 386 13.53 -8.57 -25.41
CA SER A 386 13.20 -9.70 -24.55
C SER A 386 11.99 -9.42 -23.64
N TYR A 387 11.69 -8.15 -23.35
CA TYR A 387 10.54 -7.78 -22.53
C TYR A 387 9.20 -8.10 -23.22
N GLY A 388 9.22 -8.32 -24.54
CA GLY A 388 8.08 -8.87 -25.27
C GLY A 388 7.60 -10.23 -24.74
N VAL A 389 8.49 -11.03 -24.13
CA VAL A 389 8.12 -12.29 -23.45
C VAL A 389 7.28 -12.02 -22.20
N ILE A 390 7.67 -11.03 -21.40
CA ILE A 390 6.94 -10.62 -20.19
C ILE A 390 5.60 -9.98 -20.58
N ALA A 391 5.59 -9.15 -21.62
CA ALA A 391 4.39 -8.54 -22.15
C ALA A 391 3.38 -9.59 -22.63
N ALA A 392 3.84 -10.58 -23.42
CA ALA A 392 2.98 -11.66 -23.92
C ALA A 392 2.47 -12.58 -22.79
N PHE A 393 3.33 -12.92 -21.82
CA PHE A 393 2.91 -13.66 -20.63
C PHE A 393 1.82 -12.91 -19.86
N SER A 394 2.05 -11.63 -19.57
CA SER A 394 1.14 -10.80 -18.79
C SER A 394 -0.20 -10.60 -19.50
N GLN A 395 -0.18 -10.37 -20.82
CA GLN A 395 -1.39 -10.31 -21.63
C GLN A 395 -2.16 -11.65 -21.59
N GLY A 396 -1.45 -12.79 -21.63
CA GLY A 396 -2.08 -14.10 -21.52
C GLY A 396 -2.81 -14.30 -20.19
N ILE A 397 -2.27 -13.76 -19.08
CA ILE A 397 -2.97 -13.74 -17.79
C ILE A 397 -4.17 -12.80 -17.83
N ALA A 398 -4.01 -11.58 -18.36
CA ALA A 398 -5.12 -10.63 -18.48
C ALA A 398 -6.28 -11.26 -19.28
N ASP A 399 -6.02 -11.83 -20.45
CA ASP A 399 -7.01 -12.52 -21.28
C ASP A 399 -7.69 -13.69 -20.53
N ARG A 400 -6.94 -14.37 -19.66
CA ARG A 400 -7.44 -15.49 -18.85
C ARG A 400 -8.48 -15.03 -17.83
N VAL A 401 -8.23 -13.90 -17.17
CA VAL A 401 -9.08 -13.35 -16.11
C VAL A 401 -10.11 -12.33 -16.60
N ALA A 402 -10.04 -11.93 -17.87
CA ALA A 402 -10.98 -11.00 -18.49
C ALA A 402 -12.45 -11.35 -18.20
N GLU A 403 -13.31 -10.32 -18.19
CA GLU A 403 -14.75 -10.51 -18.06
C GLU A 403 -15.25 -11.45 -19.16
N PRO A 404 -16.07 -12.47 -18.83
CA PRO A 404 -16.67 -13.32 -19.83
C PRO A 404 -17.49 -12.47 -20.79
N ALA A 405 -17.26 -12.62 -22.10
CA ALA A 405 -18.20 -12.10 -23.08
C ALA A 405 -19.59 -12.66 -22.72
N LEU A 406 -20.56 -11.78 -22.45
CA LEU A 406 -21.96 -12.19 -22.33
C LEU A 406 -22.27 -13.04 -23.57
N PRO A 407 -22.69 -14.32 -23.43
CA PRO A 407 -23.13 -15.09 -24.59
C PRO A 407 -24.21 -14.28 -25.31
N GLY A 408 -24.02 -14.11 -26.62
CA GLY A 408 -24.68 -13.10 -27.45
C GLY A 408 -26.13 -12.78 -27.09
N ARG A 409 -26.41 -11.48 -26.99
CA ARG A 409 -27.78 -10.95 -27.06
C ARG A 409 -28.38 -11.17 -28.43
#